data_AF-A0A7Y1SXD6-F1
#
_entry.id   AF-A0A7Y1SXD6-F1
#
_cell.length_a   1.000
_cell.length_b   1.000
_cell.length_c   1.000
_cell.angle_alpha   90.00
_cell.angle_beta   90.00
_cell.angle_gamma   90.00
#
_symmetry.space_group_name_H-M   'P 1'
#
loop_
_entity.id
_entity.type
_entity.pdbx_description
1 polymer ?
#
loop_
_entity_poly.entity_id
_entity_poly.type
_entity_poly.pdbx_seq_one_letter_code
_entity_poly.pdbx_strand_id
1 'polypeptide(L)'
;MKIRFTIGGKKEKHFSWDTKEIPNESARQFTEDLLTIFASAARGIRDRITEYENEHAEVTDDGDASDDTSGKGPAAHPPDSEPISQSEQQAVQRTVHDDPCAEALINSSLGARDIGWLPIGDSTAAVIPVLESDSDIELWRTAQAIVGGKGCYPILVRIDDLEGDFENIPNIVGAAEVHSRTFSSIRSEMFARSPQPVPEPITDSYAYKETVRRFGRGPSETEIKTAKIETPDQLDEFLWKWERETFGDEAVASITDAADFWYELTPDEMALLILPVADAASAIRILGFHPVFDNEAWIEPLINDVMAWEREHGAALIANYGTMLQFVVERPPRDLDKAYTLARQHDLVANATLAPAGVQIRHYAASLLSADRWHLHDRP
;
A
#
# COMPACT_ATOMS: atom_id res chain seq x y z
N MET A 1 -19.97 19.04 15.04
CA MET A 1 -18.86 18.06 15.12
C MET A 1 -17.96 18.44 16.29
N LYS A 2 -17.49 17.47 17.08
CA LYS A 2 -16.52 17.71 18.17
C LYS A 2 -15.26 16.91 17.87
N ILE A 3 -14.15 17.61 17.63
CA ILE A 3 -12.85 16.99 17.39
C ILE A 3 -11.95 17.31 18.58
N ARG A 4 -11.21 16.30 19.04
CA ARG A 4 -10.26 16.43 20.15
C ARG A 4 -8.89 15.94 19.68
N PHE A 5 -7.89 16.78 19.85
CA PHE A 5 -6.48 16.42 19.62
C PHE A 5 -5.72 16.44 20.93
N THR A 6 -4.83 15.45 21.11
CA THR A 6 -3.91 15.39 22.24
C THR A 6 -2.50 15.36 21.69
N ILE A 7 -1.72 16.40 21.97
CA ILE A 7 -0.33 16.52 21.49
C ILE A 7 0.62 16.30 22.66
N GLY A 8 1.54 15.33 22.53
CA GLY A 8 2.57 15.03 23.54
C GLY A 8 2.03 14.67 24.93
N GLY A 9 0.80 14.14 25.01
CA GLY A 9 0.16 13.70 26.24
C GLY A 9 -0.21 14.78 27.28
N LYS A 10 -0.09 16.09 26.95
CA LYS A 10 -0.27 17.15 27.97
C LYS A 10 -1.14 18.35 27.59
N LYS A 11 -1.51 18.56 26.32
CA LYS A 11 -2.48 19.60 25.95
C LYS A 11 -3.57 19.06 25.03
N GLU A 12 -4.81 19.14 25.51
CA GLU A 12 -6.01 18.91 24.70
C GLU A 12 -6.50 20.24 24.13
N LYS A 13 -6.62 20.34 22.80
CA LYS A 13 -7.43 21.39 22.16
C LYS A 13 -8.78 20.79 21.78
N HIS A 14 -9.85 21.49 22.17
CA HIS A 14 -11.22 21.08 21.89
C HIS A 14 -11.81 22.02 20.86
N PHE A 15 -12.25 21.45 19.74
CA PHE A 15 -13.00 22.19 18.74
C PHE A 15 -14.43 21.67 18.69
N SER A 16 -15.40 22.59 18.70
CA SER A 16 -16.82 22.26 18.65
C SER A 16 -17.51 23.24 17.73
N TRP A 17 -18.07 22.72 16.64
CA TRP A 17 -18.85 23.49 15.68
C TRP A 17 -20.24 22.90 15.49
N ASP A 18 -21.21 23.76 15.17
CA ASP A 18 -22.51 23.33 14.68
C ASP A 18 -22.37 22.96 13.20
N THR A 19 -22.80 21.75 12.82
CA THR A 19 -22.48 21.14 11.52
C THR A 19 -23.19 21.77 10.34
N LYS A 20 -24.02 22.80 10.56
CA LYS A 20 -24.79 23.44 9.50
C LYS A 20 -24.07 24.61 8.83
N GLU A 21 -23.08 25.20 9.48
CA GLU A 21 -22.27 26.28 8.91
C GLU A 21 -20.87 26.24 9.56
N ILE A 22 -19.86 25.76 8.82
CA ILE A 22 -18.45 26.01 9.17
C ILE A 22 -18.06 27.27 8.39
N PRO A 23 -17.86 28.43 9.05
CA PRO A 23 -17.42 29.63 8.34
C PRO A 23 -16.07 29.37 7.66
N ASN A 24 -15.89 29.81 6.40
CA ASN A 24 -14.64 29.61 5.64
C ASN A 24 -13.38 30.04 6.40
N GLU A 25 -13.49 31.08 7.24
CA GLU A 25 -12.40 31.56 8.08
C GLU A 25 -12.04 30.58 9.21
N SER A 26 -13.03 29.85 9.75
CA SER A 26 -12.81 28.78 10.75
C SER A 26 -12.24 27.51 10.12
N ALA A 27 -12.64 27.17 8.89
CA ALA A 27 -12.05 26.06 8.13
C ALA A 27 -10.59 26.36 7.79
N ARG A 28 -10.30 27.59 7.31
CA ARG A 28 -8.93 28.05 7.04
C ARG A 28 -8.06 28.04 8.29
N GLN A 29 -8.56 28.57 9.42
CA GLN A 29 -7.82 28.53 10.69
C GLN A 29 -7.59 27.09 11.16
N PHE A 30 -8.53 26.18 10.92
CA PHE A 30 -8.37 24.76 11.25
C PHE A 30 -7.28 24.10 10.39
N THR A 31 -7.23 24.41 9.09
CA THR A 31 -6.16 23.96 8.18
C THR A 31 -4.80 24.53 8.60
N GLU A 32 -4.72 25.82 8.95
CA GLU A 32 -3.50 26.45 9.45
C GLU A 32 -3.05 25.85 10.80
N ASP A 33 -3.99 25.55 11.69
CA ASP A 33 -3.72 24.85 12.96
C ASP A 33 -3.22 23.42 12.71
N LEU A 34 -3.79 22.67 11.74
CA LEU A 34 -3.32 21.35 11.34
C LEU A 34 -1.90 21.40 10.75
N LEU A 35 -1.63 22.32 9.83
CA LEU A 35 -0.29 22.52 9.27
C LEU A 35 0.74 22.86 10.35
N THR A 36 0.33 23.63 11.37
CA THR A 36 1.18 23.94 12.53
C THR A 36 1.44 22.70 13.39
N ILE A 37 0.43 21.82 13.54
CA ILE A 37 0.55 20.56 14.27
C ILE A 37 1.50 19.61 13.52
N PHE A 38 1.35 19.47 12.20
CA PHE A 38 2.26 18.68 11.36
C PHE A 38 3.69 19.19 11.40
N ALA A 39 3.89 20.51 11.33
CA ALA A 39 5.21 21.12 11.48
C ALA A 39 5.81 20.97 12.89
N SER A 40 4.97 20.77 13.92
CA SER A 40 5.43 20.48 15.27
C SER A 40 5.80 19.01 15.46
N ALA A 41 5.05 18.09 14.83
CA ALA A 41 5.36 16.67 14.83
C ALA A 41 6.69 16.41 14.11
N ALA A 42 6.86 16.98 12.90
CA ALA A 42 8.09 16.88 12.10
C ALA A 42 9.36 17.41 12.82
N ARG A 43 9.21 18.32 13.79
CA ARG A 43 10.33 18.80 14.63
C ARG A 43 10.68 17.84 15.77
N GLY A 44 9.67 17.32 16.49
CA GLY A 44 9.91 16.35 17.56
C GLY A 44 10.55 15.06 17.05
N ILE A 45 10.26 14.75 15.78
CA ILE A 45 10.87 13.74 14.92
C ILE A 45 12.37 14.02 14.72
N ARG A 46 12.72 15.16 14.11
CA ARG A 46 14.12 15.56 13.86
C ARG A 46 14.99 15.64 15.12
N ASP A 47 14.48 16.21 16.22
CA ASP A 47 15.27 16.38 17.45
C ASP A 47 15.71 15.02 18.03
N ARG A 48 14.89 13.97 17.88
CA ARG A 48 15.22 12.61 18.33
C ARG A 48 16.21 11.90 17.40
N ILE A 49 16.18 12.21 16.10
CA ILE A 49 17.18 11.75 15.14
C ILE A 49 18.55 12.35 15.48
N THR A 50 18.63 13.65 15.73
CA THR A 50 19.89 14.30 16.13
C THR A 50 20.39 13.81 17.49
N GLU A 51 19.50 13.53 18.44
CA GLU A 51 19.87 12.91 19.72
C GLU A 51 20.46 11.51 19.49
N TYR A 52 19.81 10.67 18.69
CA TYR A 52 20.28 9.31 18.36
C TYR A 52 21.63 9.32 17.61
N GLU A 53 21.80 10.19 16.61
CA GLU A 53 23.04 10.32 15.85
C GLU A 53 24.20 10.79 16.74
N ASN A 54 23.97 11.73 17.65
CA ASN A 54 24.99 12.19 18.59
C ASN A 54 25.35 11.11 19.64
N GLU A 55 24.37 10.30 20.08
CA GLU A 55 24.62 9.17 20.97
C GLU A 55 25.43 8.06 20.30
N HIS A 56 25.42 7.96 18.97
CA HIS A 56 26.07 6.90 18.21
C HIS A 56 27.30 7.36 17.40
N ALA A 57 27.59 8.67 17.36
CA ALA A 57 28.75 9.23 16.68
C ALA A 57 30.09 9.07 17.43
N GLU A 58 30.10 8.60 18.68
CA GLU A 58 31.35 8.44 19.48
C GLU A 58 31.98 7.04 19.44
N VAL A 59 31.57 6.13 18.55
CA VAL A 59 32.15 4.76 18.50
C VAL A 59 32.95 4.52 17.22
N THR A 60 34.07 5.24 17.04
CA THR A 60 35.25 4.76 16.29
C THR A 60 36.46 5.65 16.59
N ASP A 61 37.35 5.21 17.50
CA ASP A 61 38.78 4.92 17.28
C ASP A 61 39.51 4.71 18.63
N ASP A 62 40.55 3.89 18.61
CA ASP A 62 41.18 3.11 19.69
C ASP A 62 41.75 3.85 20.92
N GLY A 63 41.78 3.14 22.08
CA GLY A 63 42.94 3.18 23.00
C GLY A 63 42.69 3.30 24.51
N ASP A 64 42.82 2.16 25.19
CA ASP A 64 43.33 1.92 26.56
C ASP A 64 43.13 2.92 27.73
N ALA A 65 42.59 2.33 28.81
CA ALA A 65 42.90 2.50 30.24
C ALA A 65 42.19 3.57 31.12
N SER A 66 41.53 3.00 32.14
CA SER A 66 41.46 3.39 33.57
C SER A 66 40.23 4.13 34.13
N ASP A 67 39.63 3.43 35.10
CA ASP A 67 39.01 3.81 36.38
C ASP A 67 38.16 5.10 36.56
N ASP A 68 36.95 4.82 37.07
CA ASP A 68 36.27 5.44 38.21
C ASP A 68 35.79 6.91 38.12
N THR A 69 34.47 7.12 38.07
CA THR A 69 33.66 7.70 39.18
C THR A 69 32.26 8.18 38.75
N SER A 70 31.35 8.09 39.72
CA SER A 70 29.94 8.51 39.73
C SER A 70 29.66 9.99 39.47
N GLY A 71 28.55 10.31 38.78
CA GLY A 71 27.97 11.66 38.77
C GLY A 71 26.53 11.71 38.25
N LYS A 72 25.57 12.03 39.12
CA LYS A 72 24.17 12.37 38.77
C LYS A 72 24.13 13.78 38.15
N GLY A 73 23.58 13.91 36.94
CA GLY A 73 23.23 15.19 36.30
C GLY A 73 21.72 15.46 36.29
N PRO A 74 21.27 16.73 36.35
CA PRO A 74 19.88 17.12 36.61
C PRO A 74 19.02 17.21 35.35
N ALA A 75 17.69 17.09 35.53
CA ALA A 75 16.68 17.22 34.48
C ALA A 75 16.69 18.61 33.82
N ALA A 76 16.88 18.64 32.50
CA ALA A 76 16.75 19.84 31.67
C ALA A 76 15.26 20.10 31.34
N HIS A 77 14.85 21.36 31.45
CA HIS A 77 13.58 21.86 30.91
C HIS A 77 13.71 22.03 29.38
N PRO A 78 12.64 21.77 28.59
CA PRO A 78 12.69 21.97 27.15
C PRO A 78 12.71 23.47 26.82
N PRO A 79 13.49 23.90 25.80
CA PRO A 79 13.61 25.29 25.41
C PRO A 79 12.34 25.80 24.71
N ASP A 80 12.07 27.10 24.89
CA ASP A 80 11.01 27.81 24.19
C ASP A 80 11.24 27.79 22.67
N SER A 81 10.16 27.56 21.93
CA SER A 81 10.12 27.32 20.49
C SER A 81 10.51 28.56 19.66
N GLU A 82 11.61 28.49 18.91
CA GLU A 82 11.88 29.41 17.79
C GLU A 82 11.21 28.94 16.48
N PRO A 83 10.69 29.85 15.65
CA PRO A 83 10.13 29.53 14.34
C PRO A 83 11.21 29.08 13.34
N ILE A 84 10.80 28.27 12.35
CA ILE A 84 11.65 27.74 11.27
C ILE A 84 12.43 28.90 10.62
N SER A 85 13.73 28.69 10.43
CA SER A 85 14.59 29.71 9.83
C SER A 85 14.18 29.96 8.37
N GLN A 86 14.21 31.23 7.94
CA GLN A 86 13.93 31.58 6.54
C GLN A 86 14.83 30.82 5.54
N SER A 87 16.02 30.37 5.97
CA SER A 87 16.94 29.55 5.17
C SER A 87 16.40 28.15 4.84
N GLU A 88 15.63 27.52 5.73
CA GLU A 88 15.09 26.18 5.50
C GLU A 88 13.86 26.20 4.58
N GLN A 89 12.99 27.21 4.73
CA GLN A 89 11.91 27.46 3.77
C GLN A 89 12.47 27.77 2.37
N GLN A 90 13.59 28.50 2.30
CA GLN A 90 14.29 28.75 1.04
C GLN A 90 14.97 27.50 0.46
N ALA A 91 15.40 26.53 1.28
CA ALA A 91 16.00 25.29 0.80
C ALA A 91 14.97 24.39 0.13
N VAL A 92 13.80 24.18 0.76
CA VAL A 92 12.68 23.43 0.18
C VAL A 92 12.16 24.12 -1.09
N GLN A 93 12.04 25.45 -1.08
CA GLN A 93 11.65 26.19 -2.29
C GLN A 93 12.66 26.06 -3.43
N ARG A 94 13.96 25.89 -3.13
CA ARG A 94 15.00 25.69 -4.16
C ARG A 94 14.97 24.28 -4.74
N THR A 95 14.83 23.24 -3.92
CA THR A 95 14.72 21.85 -4.42
C THR A 95 13.47 21.64 -5.28
N VAL A 96 12.35 22.28 -4.92
CA VAL A 96 11.11 22.23 -5.72
C VAL A 96 11.29 22.89 -7.09
N HIS A 97 12.15 23.91 -7.22
CA HIS A 97 12.34 24.61 -8.49
C HIS A 97 13.19 23.86 -9.52
N ASP A 98 14.02 22.90 -9.09
CA ASP A 98 14.87 22.10 -9.96
C ASP A 98 14.31 20.69 -10.22
N ASP A 99 13.13 20.36 -9.65
CA ASP A 99 12.46 19.07 -9.85
C ASP A 99 11.55 19.11 -11.10
N PRO A 100 11.84 18.29 -12.14
CA PRO A 100 11.07 18.27 -13.39
C PRO A 100 9.60 17.86 -13.20
N CYS A 101 9.28 17.15 -12.12
CA CYS A 101 7.92 16.77 -11.78
C CYS A 101 7.18 17.90 -11.08
N ALA A 102 7.85 18.62 -10.19
CA ALA A 102 7.28 19.80 -9.56
C ALA A 102 6.94 20.87 -10.60
N GLU A 103 7.86 21.15 -11.53
CA GLU A 103 7.62 22.09 -12.62
C GLU A 103 6.44 21.65 -13.50
N ALA A 104 6.35 20.35 -13.84
CA ALA A 104 5.25 19.83 -14.64
C ALA A 104 3.90 19.98 -13.94
N LEU A 105 3.82 19.69 -12.64
CA LEU A 105 2.61 19.83 -11.84
C LEU A 105 2.16 21.28 -11.74
N ILE A 106 3.07 22.19 -11.36
CA ILE A 106 2.78 23.62 -11.19
C ILE A 106 2.23 24.24 -12.48
N ASN A 107 2.76 23.81 -13.64
CA ASN A 107 2.33 24.31 -14.95
C ASN A 107 1.13 23.56 -15.55
N SER A 108 0.50 22.64 -14.81
CA SER A 108 -0.62 21.82 -15.27
C SER A 108 -1.97 22.26 -14.71
N SER A 109 -3.03 21.53 -15.07
CA SER A 109 -4.36 21.68 -14.46
C SER A 109 -4.38 21.36 -12.96
N LEU A 110 -3.43 20.56 -12.46
CA LEU A 110 -3.29 20.27 -11.03
C LEU A 110 -2.59 21.39 -10.27
N GLY A 111 -1.83 22.25 -10.95
CA GLY A 111 -1.10 23.38 -10.35
C GLY A 111 -1.98 24.47 -9.73
N ALA A 112 -3.28 24.48 -10.07
CA ALA A 112 -4.27 25.38 -9.45
C ALA A 112 -4.79 24.88 -8.09
N ARG A 113 -4.41 23.67 -7.66
CA ARG A 113 -4.79 23.08 -6.37
C ARG A 113 -3.80 23.49 -5.27
N ASP A 114 -4.20 23.27 -4.03
CA ASP A 114 -3.29 23.37 -2.89
C ASP A 114 -2.32 22.18 -2.92
N ILE A 115 -1.06 22.44 -3.28
CA ILE A 115 0.01 21.44 -3.34
C ILE A 115 0.89 21.56 -2.10
N GLY A 116 0.91 20.51 -1.29
CA GLY A 116 1.91 20.30 -0.24
C GLY A 116 3.17 19.62 -0.79
N TRP A 117 4.26 19.70 -0.04
CA TRP A 117 5.55 19.11 -0.42
C TRP A 117 6.12 18.31 0.75
N LEU A 118 6.40 17.03 0.53
CA LEU A 118 6.93 16.09 1.51
C LEU A 118 8.36 15.69 1.12
N PRO A 119 9.38 15.91 1.96
CA PRO A 119 10.73 15.45 1.66
C PRO A 119 10.80 13.91 1.65
N ILE A 120 11.48 13.33 0.66
CA ILE A 120 11.76 11.89 0.55
C ILE A 120 13.23 11.72 0.18
N GLY A 121 14.07 11.38 1.18
CA GLY A 121 15.52 11.40 1.03
C GLY A 121 16.01 12.77 0.56
N ASP A 122 16.76 12.80 -0.55
CA ASP A 122 17.25 14.02 -1.20
C ASP A 122 16.24 14.64 -2.20
N SER A 123 15.05 14.07 -2.34
CA SER A 123 14.00 14.49 -3.28
C SER A 123 12.75 14.99 -2.54
N THR A 124 11.72 15.37 -3.28
CA THR A 124 10.46 15.84 -2.70
C THR A 124 9.27 15.25 -3.45
N ALA A 125 8.28 14.74 -2.73
CA ALA A 125 7.00 14.34 -3.28
C ALA A 125 5.99 15.48 -3.17
N ALA A 126 5.15 15.63 -4.19
CA ALA A 126 4.01 16.52 -4.12
C ALA A 126 2.83 15.79 -3.45
N VAL A 127 2.10 16.50 -2.60
CA VAL A 127 0.90 16.00 -1.92
C VAL A 127 -0.28 16.87 -2.35
N ILE A 128 -1.29 16.25 -2.96
CA ILE A 128 -2.47 16.94 -3.48
C ILE A 128 -3.71 16.34 -2.82
N PRO A 129 -4.45 17.09 -1.98
CA PRO A 129 -5.72 16.61 -1.42
C PRO A 129 -6.73 16.26 -2.51
N VAL A 130 -7.47 15.16 -2.31
CA VAL A 130 -8.56 14.76 -3.21
C VAL A 130 -9.81 15.57 -2.88
N LEU A 131 -10.52 16.04 -3.90
CA LEU A 131 -11.74 16.85 -3.72
C LEU A 131 -12.99 15.97 -3.90
N GLU A 132 -14.11 16.37 -3.30
CA GLU A 132 -15.40 15.64 -3.41
C GLU A 132 -15.87 15.38 -4.86
N SER A 133 -15.46 16.23 -5.80
CA SER A 133 -15.82 16.11 -7.21
C SER A 133 -14.92 15.17 -8.03
N ASP A 134 -13.83 14.68 -7.44
CA ASP A 134 -12.86 13.88 -8.15
C ASP A 134 -13.29 12.41 -8.20
N SER A 135 -13.02 11.76 -9.34
CA SER A 135 -12.96 10.31 -9.41
C SER A 135 -11.51 9.89 -9.25
N ASP A 136 -11.21 9.01 -8.31
CA ASP A 136 -9.88 8.48 -8.01
C ASP A 136 -9.09 8.10 -9.26
N ILE A 137 -9.72 7.31 -10.15
CA ILE A 137 -9.11 6.83 -11.39
C ILE A 137 -8.84 7.99 -12.36
N GLU A 138 -9.76 8.94 -12.50
CA GLU A 138 -9.59 10.08 -13.41
C GLU A 138 -8.55 11.08 -12.90
N LEU A 139 -8.49 11.29 -11.59
CA LEU A 139 -7.46 12.10 -10.95
C LEU A 139 -6.08 11.46 -11.16
N TRP A 140 -5.96 10.16 -10.90
CA TRP A 140 -4.73 9.41 -11.16
C TRP A 140 -4.33 9.44 -12.65
N ARG A 141 -5.27 9.21 -13.58
CA ARG A 141 -5.01 9.29 -15.02
C ARG A 141 -4.54 10.68 -15.45
N THR A 142 -5.16 11.73 -14.91
CA THR A 142 -4.77 13.11 -15.18
C THR A 142 -3.35 13.36 -14.73
N ALA A 143 -3.01 12.95 -13.50
CA ALA A 143 -1.67 13.06 -12.98
C ALA A 143 -0.66 12.24 -13.80
N GLN A 144 -0.98 10.99 -14.14
CA GLN A 144 -0.14 10.12 -14.96
C GLN A 144 0.13 10.71 -16.35
N ALA A 145 -0.85 11.40 -16.95
CA ALA A 145 -0.66 12.10 -18.22
C ALA A 145 0.26 13.33 -18.11
N ILE A 146 0.31 13.97 -16.93
CA ILE A 146 1.14 15.16 -16.67
C ILE A 146 2.59 14.75 -16.35
N VAL A 147 2.76 13.78 -15.45
CA VAL A 147 4.08 13.43 -14.88
C VAL A 147 4.69 12.15 -15.46
N GLY A 148 3.90 11.35 -16.18
CA GLY A 148 4.36 10.12 -16.81
C GLY A 148 5.56 10.36 -17.74
N GLY A 149 6.60 9.55 -17.57
CA GLY A 149 7.84 9.67 -18.34
C GLY A 149 8.78 10.80 -17.88
N LYS A 150 8.46 11.51 -16.80
CA LYS A 150 9.32 12.55 -16.18
C LYS A 150 10.11 12.03 -14.97
N GLY A 151 10.10 10.71 -14.74
CA GLY A 151 10.70 10.10 -13.57
C GLY A 151 9.84 10.20 -12.30
N CYS A 152 8.53 10.44 -12.45
CA CYS A 152 7.58 10.48 -11.34
C CYS A 152 6.39 9.57 -11.53
N TYR A 153 5.85 9.12 -10.39
CA TYR A 153 4.75 8.19 -10.33
C TYR A 153 3.64 8.74 -9.42
N PRO A 154 2.43 8.96 -9.97
CA PRO A 154 1.26 9.33 -9.19
C PRO A 154 0.69 8.10 -8.49
N ILE A 155 0.30 8.24 -7.23
CA ILE A 155 -0.35 7.19 -6.47
C ILE A 155 -1.27 7.78 -5.40
N LEU A 156 -2.46 7.20 -5.24
CA LEU A 156 -3.39 7.55 -4.18
C LEU A 156 -2.99 6.85 -2.89
N VAL A 157 -3.07 7.57 -1.78
CA VAL A 157 -2.78 7.06 -0.43
C VAL A 157 -3.82 7.58 0.55
N ARG A 158 -3.91 6.94 1.72
CA ARG A 158 -4.74 7.44 2.82
C ARG A 158 -4.00 8.54 3.56
N ILE A 159 -4.69 9.62 3.92
CA ILE A 159 -4.07 10.74 4.64
C ILE A 159 -3.49 10.29 5.98
N ASP A 160 -4.18 9.41 6.71
CA ASP A 160 -3.70 8.86 7.98
C ASP A 160 -2.38 8.08 7.84
N ASP A 161 -2.12 7.47 6.66
CA ASP A 161 -0.85 6.79 6.40
C ASP A 161 0.29 7.80 6.20
N LEU A 162 -0.03 9.05 5.88
CA LEU A 162 0.95 10.14 5.82
C LEU A 162 1.32 10.68 7.20
N GLU A 163 0.52 10.38 8.23
CA GLU A 163 0.77 10.83 9.61
C GLU A 163 1.75 9.91 10.36
N GLY A 164 2.12 8.76 9.78
CA GLY A 164 3.15 7.85 10.31
C GLY A 164 4.58 8.32 10.06
N ASP A 165 5.53 7.86 10.88
CA ASP A 165 6.96 8.19 10.79
C ASP A 165 7.57 7.73 9.45
N PHE A 166 7.52 8.59 8.42
CA PHE A 166 8.34 8.48 7.20
C PHE A 166 9.86 8.60 7.49
N GLU A 167 10.26 8.77 8.75
CA GLU A 167 11.64 8.83 9.26
C GLU A 167 12.48 7.59 8.89
N ASN A 168 11.85 6.45 8.61
CA ASN A 168 12.54 5.18 8.38
C ASN A 168 12.53 4.70 6.91
N ILE A 169 12.14 5.54 5.93
CA ILE A 169 12.28 5.13 4.52
C ILE A 169 13.78 5.06 4.18
N PRO A 170 14.33 3.90 3.80
CA PRO A 170 15.74 3.77 3.47
C PRO A 170 16.11 4.72 2.31
N ASN A 171 17.32 5.29 2.34
CA ASN A 171 17.88 6.01 1.19
C ASN A 171 18.04 5.06 -0.01
N ILE A 172 17.09 5.06 -0.94
CA ILE A 172 17.12 4.20 -2.13
C ILE A 172 17.97 4.87 -3.21
N VAL A 173 19.30 4.76 -3.08
CA VAL A 173 20.24 5.03 -4.18
C VAL A 173 20.62 3.70 -4.83
N GLY A 174 20.12 3.43 -6.04
CA GLY A 174 20.65 2.37 -6.90
C GLY A 174 19.63 1.42 -7.52
N ALA A 175 18.72 1.92 -8.36
CA ALA A 175 17.97 1.07 -9.28
C ALA A 175 18.84 0.77 -10.52
N ALA A 176 19.74 -0.21 -10.42
CA ALA A 176 20.48 -0.75 -11.56
C ALA A 176 20.43 -2.28 -11.56
N GLU A 177 19.80 -2.81 -12.61
CA GLU A 177 19.80 -4.20 -13.11
C GLU A 177 19.71 -5.35 -12.09
N VAL A 178 18.53 -5.96 -11.98
CA VAL A 178 18.41 -7.33 -11.46
C VAL A 178 17.60 -8.20 -12.42
N HIS A 179 18.26 -9.25 -12.87
CA HIS A 179 17.75 -10.26 -13.80
C HIS A 179 16.65 -11.13 -13.16
N SER A 180 15.65 -11.46 -13.98
CA SER A 180 14.60 -12.43 -13.68
C SER A 180 15.16 -13.82 -13.34
N ARG A 181 14.68 -14.42 -12.24
CA ARG A 181 14.35 -15.87 -12.13
C ARG A 181 13.81 -16.34 -10.77
N THR A 182 13.64 -15.47 -9.78
CA THR A 182 13.25 -15.91 -8.43
C THR A 182 11.85 -15.42 -8.08
N PHE A 183 10.82 -16.07 -8.66
CA PHE A 183 9.45 -15.94 -8.18
C PHE A 183 9.36 -16.48 -6.74
N SER A 184 8.62 -15.79 -5.86
CA SER A 184 7.71 -16.30 -4.80
C SER A 184 8.02 -17.62 -4.05
N SER A 185 9.27 -18.06 -3.88
CA SER A 185 9.58 -19.27 -3.10
C SER A 185 9.41 -19.02 -1.60
N ILE A 186 9.83 -17.86 -1.12
CA ILE A 186 9.88 -17.53 0.31
C ILE A 186 8.47 -17.40 0.91
N ARG A 187 7.49 -16.88 0.17
CA ARG A 187 6.11 -16.72 0.67
C ARG A 187 5.25 -17.98 0.52
N SER A 188 5.45 -18.75 -0.55
CA SER A 188 4.90 -20.11 -0.68
C SER A 188 5.36 -21.02 0.47
N GLU A 189 6.62 -20.89 0.89
CA GLU A 189 7.19 -21.60 2.05
C GLU A 189 6.57 -21.19 3.40
N MET A 190 5.92 -20.02 3.51
CA MET A 190 5.28 -19.56 4.74
C MET A 190 3.80 -19.95 4.82
N PHE A 191 3.02 -19.86 3.74
CA PHE A 191 1.65 -20.40 3.72
C PHE A 191 1.62 -21.93 3.72
N ALA A 192 2.68 -22.58 3.25
CA ALA A 192 2.90 -24.01 3.48
C ALA A 192 3.01 -24.40 4.98
N ARG A 193 3.15 -23.44 5.91
CA ARG A 193 3.34 -23.71 7.36
C ARG A 193 2.07 -23.81 8.19
N SER A 194 0.88 -23.66 7.60
CA SER A 194 -0.34 -24.12 8.27
C SER A 194 -1.14 -25.03 7.34
N PRO A 195 -0.67 -26.28 7.12
CA PRO A 195 -1.47 -27.30 6.46
C PRO A 195 -2.61 -27.67 7.42
N GLN A 196 -3.64 -26.83 7.47
CA GLN A 196 -4.91 -27.24 8.01
C GLN A 196 -5.34 -28.42 7.14
N PRO A 197 -5.53 -29.62 7.72
CA PRO A 197 -6.03 -30.74 6.94
C PRO A 197 -7.39 -30.33 6.37
N VAL A 198 -7.69 -30.79 5.16
CA VAL A 198 -9.03 -30.60 4.60
C VAL A 198 -10.04 -31.21 5.57
N PRO A 199 -11.16 -30.52 5.88
CA PRO A 199 -12.19 -31.09 6.73
C PRO A 199 -12.66 -32.45 6.20
N GLU A 200 -12.83 -33.40 7.12
CA GLU A 200 -13.40 -34.71 6.81
C GLU A 200 -14.84 -34.77 7.38
N PRO A 201 -15.86 -35.11 6.56
CA PRO A 201 -15.75 -35.41 5.13
C PRO A 201 -15.46 -34.16 4.28
N ILE A 202 -14.75 -34.31 3.16
CA ILE A 202 -14.46 -33.20 2.21
C ILE A 202 -15.73 -32.49 1.73
N THR A 203 -16.86 -33.22 1.68
CA THR A 203 -18.18 -32.66 1.34
C THR A 203 -18.67 -31.61 2.34
N ASP A 204 -18.11 -31.57 3.55
CA ASP A 204 -18.37 -30.54 4.55
C ASP A 204 -17.49 -29.30 4.41
N SER A 205 -16.43 -29.38 3.61
CA SER A 205 -15.57 -28.23 3.32
C SER A 205 -16.36 -27.10 2.66
N TYR A 206 -15.97 -25.87 2.96
CA TYR A 206 -16.55 -24.69 2.35
C TYR A 206 -16.32 -24.67 0.82
N ALA A 207 -15.13 -25.07 0.38
CA ALA A 207 -14.80 -25.19 -1.04
C ALA A 207 -15.78 -26.10 -1.79
N TYR A 208 -16.05 -27.31 -1.30
CA TYR A 208 -17.00 -28.22 -1.93
C TYR A 208 -18.43 -27.65 -1.96
N LYS A 209 -18.87 -27.08 -0.83
CA LYS A 209 -20.20 -26.47 -0.71
C LYS A 209 -20.40 -25.33 -1.70
N GLU A 210 -19.37 -24.52 -1.96
CA GLU A 210 -19.42 -23.48 -2.98
C GLU A 210 -19.54 -24.03 -4.41
N THR A 211 -18.83 -25.11 -4.75
CA THR A 211 -19.01 -25.79 -6.05
C THR A 211 -20.45 -26.27 -6.22
N VAL A 212 -21.02 -26.94 -5.21
CA VAL A 212 -22.43 -27.39 -5.24
C VAL A 212 -23.38 -26.20 -5.35
N ARG A 213 -23.15 -25.13 -4.60
CA ARG A 213 -23.98 -23.91 -4.62
C ARG A 213 -24.02 -23.28 -6.01
N ARG A 214 -22.87 -23.20 -6.69
CA ARG A 214 -22.74 -22.52 -8.00
C ARG A 214 -23.21 -23.38 -9.17
N PHE A 215 -22.85 -24.67 -9.17
CA PHE A 215 -23.10 -25.54 -10.32
C PHE A 215 -24.21 -26.58 -10.10
N GLY A 216 -24.85 -26.57 -8.92
CA GLY A 216 -25.94 -27.48 -8.55
C GLY A 216 -25.50 -28.90 -8.20
N ARG A 217 -24.22 -29.25 -8.40
CA ARG A 217 -23.61 -30.52 -7.99
C ARG A 217 -22.10 -30.38 -7.82
N GLY A 218 -21.53 -31.25 -7.00
CA GLY A 218 -20.08 -31.42 -6.84
C GLY A 218 -19.63 -32.80 -7.28
N PRO A 219 -18.31 -33.08 -7.21
CA PRO A 219 -17.78 -34.42 -7.44
C PRO A 219 -18.38 -35.43 -6.46
N SER A 220 -18.47 -36.67 -6.90
CA SER A 220 -18.92 -37.79 -6.06
C SER A 220 -17.88 -38.13 -5.00
N GLU A 221 -18.32 -38.79 -3.91
CA GLU A 221 -17.38 -39.30 -2.90
C GLU A 221 -16.31 -40.22 -3.47
N THR A 222 -16.64 -40.99 -4.52
CA THR A 222 -15.67 -41.88 -5.18
C THR A 222 -14.58 -41.08 -5.89
N GLU A 223 -14.96 -40.04 -6.65
CA GLU A 223 -13.99 -39.15 -7.31
C GLU A 223 -13.07 -38.47 -6.29
N ILE A 224 -13.65 -37.95 -5.20
CA ILE A 224 -12.90 -37.32 -4.11
C ILE A 224 -11.89 -38.30 -3.47
N LYS A 225 -12.35 -39.52 -3.12
CA LYS A 225 -11.48 -40.55 -2.50
C LYS A 225 -10.38 -41.00 -3.46
N THR A 226 -10.66 -41.09 -4.76
CA THR A 226 -9.67 -41.44 -5.78
C THR A 226 -8.60 -40.35 -5.94
N ALA A 227 -8.96 -39.08 -5.79
CA ALA A 227 -8.05 -37.95 -5.93
C ALA A 227 -7.00 -37.83 -4.80
N LYS A 228 -7.18 -38.52 -3.66
CA LYS A 228 -6.26 -38.50 -2.51
C LYS A 228 -5.88 -37.09 -2.07
N ILE A 229 -6.89 -36.26 -1.84
CA ILE A 229 -6.75 -34.86 -1.47
C ILE A 229 -6.37 -34.77 0.01
N GLU A 230 -5.25 -34.12 0.32
CA GLU A 230 -4.71 -33.95 1.68
C GLU A 230 -4.73 -32.48 2.13
N THR A 231 -4.61 -31.53 1.20
CA THR A 231 -4.52 -30.10 1.50
C THR A 231 -5.62 -29.26 0.85
N PRO A 232 -5.95 -28.08 1.41
CA PRO A 232 -6.89 -27.15 0.79
C PRO A 232 -6.49 -26.77 -0.65
N ASP A 233 -5.20 -26.56 -0.91
CA ASP A 233 -4.69 -26.26 -2.26
C ASP A 233 -4.96 -27.41 -3.25
N GLN A 234 -4.74 -28.66 -2.82
CA GLN A 234 -5.05 -29.84 -3.63
C GLN A 234 -6.55 -29.95 -3.88
N LEU A 235 -7.39 -29.60 -2.89
CA LEU A 235 -8.84 -29.57 -3.06
C LEU A 235 -9.26 -28.52 -4.08
N ASP A 236 -8.74 -27.29 -3.98
CA ASP A 236 -9.08 -26.21 -4.90
C ASP A 236 -8.63 -26.54 -6.33
N GLU A 237 -7.42 -27.06 -6.51
CA GLU A 237 -6.93 -27.50 -7.83
C GLU A 237 -7.74 -28.65 -8.41
N PHE A 238 -8.15 -29.62 -7.57
CA PHE A 238 -9.02 -30.71 -7.99
C PHE A 238 -10.40 -30.20 -8.42
N LEU A 239 -11.04 -29.35 -7.62
CA LEU A 239 -12.34 -28.78 -7.92
C LEU A 239 -12.28 -27.90 -9.18
N TRP A 240 -11.22 -27.11 -9.35
CA TRP A 240 -10.98 -26.32 -10.55
C TRP A 240 -10.98 -27.16 -11.83
N LYS A 241 -10.21 -28.26 -11.84
CA LYS A 241 -10.16 -29.18 -12.99
C LYS A 241 -11.51 -29.84 -13.21
N TRP A 242 -12.12 -30.33 -12.13
CA TRP A 242 -13.41 -31.01 -12.19
C TRP A 242 -14.54 -30.10 -12.71
N GLU A 243 -14.61 -28.84 -12.25
CA GLU A 243 -15.60 -27.85 -12.70
C GLU A 243 -15.48 -27.59 -14.20
N ARG A 244 -14.25 -27.37 -14.69
CA ARG A 244 -13.98 -27.14 -16.11
C ARG A 244 -14.30 -28.34 -16.99
N GLU A 245 -13.89 -29.55 -16.57
CA GLU A 245 -14.18 -30.79 -17.30
C GLU A 245 -15.68 -31.10 -17.34
N THR A 246 -16.40 -30.77 -16.25
CA THR A 246 -17.80 -31.13 -16.07
C THR A 246 -18.77 -30.15 -16.74
N PHE A 247 -18.50 -28.85 -16.64
CA PHE A 247 -19.41 -27.80 -17.09
C PHE A 247 -18.89 -27.03 -18.31
N GLY A 248 -17.60 -27.15 -18.63
CA GLY A 248 -16.94 -26.42 -19.70
C GLY A 248 -16.47 -25.03 -19.27
N ASP A 249 -15.41 -24.56 -19.93
CA ASP A 249 -14.74 -23.29 -19.61
C ASP A 249 -15.68 -22.07 -19.70
N GLU A 250 -16.64 -22.06 -20.62
CA GLU A 250 -17.62 -20.97 -20.75
C GLU A 250 -18.52 -20.84 -19.50
N ALA A 251 -19.00 -21.97 -18.98
CA ALA A 251 -19.84 -21.97 -17.78
C ALA A 251 -19.04 -21.51 -16.55
N VAL A 252 -17.80 -21.97 -16.40
CA VAL A 252 -16.91 -21.55 -15.32
C VAL A 252 -16.57 -20.05 -15.41
N ALA A 253 -16.24 -19.56 -16.61
CA ALA A 253 -15.92 -18.14 -16.84
C ALA A 253 -17.10 -17.19 -16.59
N SER A 254 -18.34 -17.68 -16.73
CA SER A 254 -19.54 -16.85 -16.48
C SER A 254 -19.76 -16.49 -15.01
N ILE A 255 -19.03 -17.11 -14.08
CA ILE A 255 -19.09 -16.82 -12.66
C ILE A 255 -18.23 -15.59 -12.35
N THR A 256 -18.88 -14.45 -12.10
CA THR A 256 -18.21 -13.15 -12.00
C THR A 256 -18.32 -12.46 -10.63
N ASP A 257 -18.96 -13.09 -9.65
CA ASP A 257 -19.32 -12.45 -8.36
C ASP A 257 -18.14 -12.02 -7.45
N ALA A 258 -16.89 -12.23 -7.86
CA ALA A 258 -15.73 -12.19 -6.97
C ALA A 258 -14.70 -11.07 -7.23
N ALA A 259 -14.70 -10.40 -8.40
CA ALA A 259 -13.65 -9.42 -8.74
C ALA A 259 -14.03 -7.95 -8.52
N ASP A 260 -15.31 -7.61 -8.28
CA ASP A 260 -15.74 -6.20 -8.22
C ASP A 260 -15.63 -5.58 -6.81
N PHE A 261 -14.67 -6.04 -6.01
CA PHE A 261 -14.39 -5.44 -4.72
C PHE A 261 -13.46 -4.24 -4.91
N TRP A 262 -14.03 -3.09 -5.25
CA TRP A 262 -13.30 -1.83 -5.23
C TRP A 262 -13.47 -1.16 -3.86
N TYR A 263 -12.36 -0.77 -3.24
CA TYR A 263 -12.39 0.03 -2.01
C TYR A 263 -12.42 1.51 -2.38
N GLU A 264 -13.45 2.21 -1.93
CA GLU A 264 -13.62 3.65 -2.11
C GLU A 264 -13.48 4.32 -0.74
N LEU A 265 -12.44 5.14 -0.59
CA LEU A 265 -12.32 6.05 0.55
C LEU A 265 -13.10 7.33 0.25
N THR A 266 -13.49 8.07 1.29
CA THR A 266 -14.02 9.41 1.05
C THR A 266 -12.88 10.35 0.62
N PRO A 267 -13.15 11.37 -0.20
CA PRO A 267 -12.10 12.28 -0.68
C PRO A 267 -11.31 12.98 0.44
N ASP A 268 -11.91 13.22 1.60
CA ASP A 268 -11.25 13.77 2.80
C ASP A 268 -10.36 12.77 3.54
N GLU A 269 -10.38 11.48 3.16
CA GLU A 269 -9.49 10.44 3.67
C GLU A 269 -8.31 10.15 2.72
N MET A 270 -8.27 10.79 1.54
CA MET A 270 -7.30 10.50 0.49
C MET A 270 -6.44 11.69 0.06
N ALA A 271 -5.20 11.38 -0.32
CA ALA A 271 -4.34 12.29 -1.04
C ALA A 271 -3.76 11.60 -2.29
N LEU A 272 -3.55 12.40 -3.34
CA LEU A 272 -2.70 12.01 -4.46
C LEU A 272 -1.26 12.42 -4.14
N LEU A 273 -0.38 11.43 -4.07
CA LEU A 273 1.06 11.64 -4.03
C LEU A 273 1.64 11.61 -5.44
N ILE A 274 2.59 12.50 -5.70
CA ILE A 274 3.47 12.42 -6.86
C ILE A 274 4.86 12.11 -6.33
N LEU A 275 5.25 10.84 -6.43
CA LEU A 275 6.53 10.35 -5.95
C LEU A 275 7.63 10.59 -7.00
N PRO A 276 8.87 10.93 -6.59
CA PRO A 276 10.01 11.13 -7.47
C PRO A 276 10.62 9.79 -7.92
N VAL A 277 9.78 8.88 -8.41
CA VAL A 277 10.17 7.56 -8.91
C VAL A 277 9.48 7.26 -10.24
N ALA A 278 10.10 6.48 -11.12
CA ALA A 278 9.59 6.28 -12.48
C ALA A 278 8.48 5.23 -12.60
N ASP A 279 8.28 4.38 -11.58
CA ASP A 279 7.48 3.16 -11.68
C ASP A 279 6.79 2.76 -10.37
N ALA A 280 5.77 1.91 -10.51
CA ALA A 280 4.96 1.40 -9.40
C ALA A 280 5.78 0.58 -8.39
N ALA A 281 6.79 -0.15 -8.85
CA ALA A 281 7.63 -0.98 -8.01
C ALA A 281 8.43 -0.12 -7.02
N SER A 282 9.03 0.96 -7.51
CA SER A 282 9.72 1.95 -6.70
C SER A 282 8.78 2.68 -5.76
N ALA A 283 7.54 2.96 -6.18
CA ALA A 283 6.52 3.51 -5.30
C ALA A 283 6.20 2.55 -4.12
N ILE A 284 6.07 1.24 -4.40
CA ILE A 284 5.89 0.22 -3.35
C ILE A 284 7.11 0.13 -2.43
N ARG A 285 8.34 0.33 -2.90
CA ARG A 285 9.51 0.35 -1.99
C ARG A 285 9.44 1.48 -0.98
N ILE A 286 9.00 2.66 -1.42
CA ILE A 286 8.93 3.86 -0.59
C ILE A 286 7.76 3.77 0.41
N LEU A 287 6.57 3.44 -0.09
CA LEU A 287 5.36 3.41 0.72
C LEU A 287 5.21 2.10 1.51
N GLY A 288 5.88 1.05 1.05
CA GLY A 288 5.75 -0.32 1.53
C GLY A 288 4.37 -0.92 1.29
N PHE A 289 4.13 -2.08 1.88
CA PHE A 289 2.86 -2.79 1.84
C PHE A 289 2.84 -3.74 3.04
N HIS A 290 1.76 -3.74 3.82
CA HIS A 290 1.68 -4.40 5.14
C HIS A 290 2.22 -5.83 5.15
N PRO A 291 1.88 -6.71 4.18
CA PRO A 291 2.41 -8.05 4.13
C PRO A 291 3.92 -8.19 4.12
N VAL A 292 4.66 -7.17 3.70
CA VAL A 292 6.13 -7.21 3.61
C VAL A 292 6.84 -6.42 4.71
N PHE A 293 6.10 -5.71 5.59
CA PHE A 293 6.70 -4.89 6.65
C PHE A 293 7.59 -5.69 7.60
N ASP A 294 7.15 -6.87 8.01
CA ASP A 294 7.91 -7.72 8.95
C ASP A 294 9.00 -8.57 8.27
N ASN A 295 9.18 -8.43 6.94
CA ASN A 295 10.13 -9.24 6.18
C ASN A 295 10.64 -8.54 4.91
N GLU A 296 11.75 -7.81 5.04
CA GLU A 296 12.40 -7.12 3.91
C GLU A 296 12.71 -8.03 2.72
N ALA A 297 12.99 -9.32 2.96
CA ALA A 297 13.28 -10.28 1.89
C ALA A 297 12.07 -10.53 0.96
N TRP A 298 10.87 -10.05 1.31
CA TRP A 298 9.65 -10.17 0.51
C TRP A 298 9.37 -8.98 -0.40
N ILE A 299 10.09 -7.86 -0.20
CA ILE A 299 9.95 -6.66 -1.04
C ILE A 299 10.34 -6.97 -2.49
N GLU A 300 11.47 -7.66 -2.70
CA GLU A 300 11.94 -8.01 -4.05
C GLU A 300 10.97 -8.93 -4.81
N PRO A 301 10.47 -10.05 -4.24
CA PRO A 301 9.42 -10.83 -4.86
C PRO A 301 8.16 -10.02 -5.23
N LEU A 302 7.64 -9.22 -4.30
CA LEU A 302 6.44 -8.40 -4.54
C LEU A 302 6.63 -7.45 -5.73
N ILE A 303 7.78 -6.80 -5.81
CA ILE A 303 8.10 -5.88 -6.90
C ILE A 303 8.22 -6.60 -8.23
N ASN A 304 8.86 -7.77 -8.24
CA ASN A 304 8.93 -8.60 -9.44
C ASN A 304 7.54 -9.00 -9.94
N ASP A 305 6.63 -9.35 -9.02
CA ASP A 305 5.24 -9.69 -9.35
C ASP A 305 4.51 -8.48 -9.94
N VAL A 306 4.59 -7.31 -9.30
CA VAL A 306 3.97 -6.07 -9.78
C VAL A 306 4.50 -5.66 -11.16
N MET A 307 5.82 -5.74 -11.39
CA MET A 307 6.40 -5.48 -12.71
C MET A 307 5.99 -6.50 -13.77
N ALA A 308 5.81 -7.77 -13.38
CA ALA A 308 5.30 -8.79 -14.28
C ALA A 308 3.84 -8.52 -14.65
N TRP A 309 3.01 -8.16 -13.67
CA TRP A 309 1.62 -7.80 -13.87
C TRP A 309 1.44 -6.57 -14.76
N GLU A 310 2.25 -5.52 -14.56
CA GLU A 310 2.24 -4.34 -15.42
C GLU A 310 2.58 -4.72 -16.88
N ARG A 311 3.62 -5.54 -17.07
CA ARG A 311 4.06 -5.96 -18.41
C ARG A 311 3.02 -6.83 -19.11
N GLU A 312 2.54 -7.86 -18.43
CA GLU A 312 1.65 -8.88 -19.00
C GLU A 312 0.22 -8.36 -19.16
N HIS A 313 -0.27 -7.64 -18.15
CA HIS A 313 -1.67 -7.25 -18.03
C HIS A 313 -1.91 -5.74 -18.14
N GLY A 314 -0.88 -4.91 -18.21
CA GLY A 314 -1.05 -3.46 -18.15
C GLY A 314 -1.68 -3.04 -16.82
N ALA A 315 -1.38 -3.79 -15.75
CA ALA A 315 -1.86 -3.50 -14.40
C ALA A 315 -1.08 -2.32 -13.84
N ALA A 316 -1.68 -1.13 -13.86
CA ALA A 316 -1.11 0.09 -13.30
C ALA A 316 -1.58 0.25 -11.85
N LEU A 317 -0.64 0.40 -10.92
CA LEU A 317 -0.93 0.66 -9.51
C LEU A 317 -1.45 2.09 -9.35
N ILE A 318 -2.68 2.24 -8.89
CA ILE A 318 -3.30 3.56 -8.73
C ILE A 318 -3.42 3.99 -7.27
N ALA A 319 -3.47 3.04 -6.34
CA ALA A 319 -3.57 3.34 -4.92
C ALA A 319 -2.78 2.33 -4.06
N ASN A 320 -2.21 2.84 -2.97
CA ASN A 320 -1.61 2.08 -1.89
C ASN A 320 -2.05 2.68 -0.55
N TYR A 321 -2.87 1.94 0.19
CA TYR A 321 -3.42 2.34 1.50
C TYR A 321 -2.78 1.55 2.65
N GLY A 322 -1.51 1.18 2.50
CA GLY A 322 -0.72 0.39 3.45
C GLY A 322 -1.09 -1.09 3.46
N THR A 323 -2.36 -1.42 3.71
CA THR A 323 -2.89 -2.80 3.71
C THR A 323 -3.57 -3.19 2.41
N MET A 324 -3.76 -2.24 1.50
CA MET A 324 -4.49 -2.44 0.24
C MET A 324 -3.71 -1.87 -0.93
N LEU A 325 -3.66 -2.63 -2.04
CA LEU A 325 -3.18 -2.19 -3.35
C LEU A 325 -4.34 -2.23 -4.34
N GLN A 326 -4.46 -1.19 -5.17
CA GLN A 326 -5.47 -1.15 -6.23
C GLN A 326 -4.84 -0.89 -7.58
N PHE A 327 -5.26 -1.67 -8.57
CA PHE A 327 -4.76 -1.61 -9.93
C PHE A 327 -5.88 -1.35 -10.92
N VAL A 328 -5.57 -0.59 -11.97
CA VAL A 328 -6.36 -0.53 -13.20
C VAL A 328 -5.68 -1.40 -14.25
N VAL A 329 -6.45 -2.20 -14.99
CA VAL A 329 -5.93 -3.31 -15.79
C VAL A 329 -6.38 -3.14 -17.24
N GLU A 330 -5.42 -3.04 -18.15
CA GLU A 330 -5.68 -2.86 -19.58
C GLU A 330 -5.94 -4.19 -20.31
N ARG A 331 -5.24 -5.24 -19.91
CA ARG A 331 -5.20 -6.55 -20.57
C ARG A 331 -5.47 -7.66 -19.55
N PRO A 332 -6.73 -7.88 -19.16
CA PRO A 332 -7.10 -9.01 -18.30
C PRO A 332 -6.58 -10.35 -18.85
N PRO A 333 -6.35 -11.37 -18.01
CA PRO A 333 -6.00 -12.71 -18.48
C PRO A 333 -7.02 -13.22 -19.51
N ARG A 334 -6.53 -13.85 -20.58
CA ARG A 334 -7.36 -14.25 -21.74
C ARG A 334 -7.94 -15.66 -21.63
N ASP A 335 -7.45 -16.44 -20.68
CA ASP A 335 -7.82 -17.84 -20.50
C ASP A 335 -7.81 -18.20 -19.01
N LEU A 336 -8.59 -19.24 -18.68
CA LEU A 336 -8.80 -19.67 -17.30
C LEU A 336 -7.49 -20.13 -16.63
N ASP A 337 -6.57 -20.74 -17.38
CA ASP A 337 -5.31 -21.24 -16.81
C ASP A 337 -4.39 -20.09 -16.36
N LYS A 338 -4.28 -19.03 -17.17
CA LYS A 338 -3.57 -17.80 -16.78
C LYS A 338 -4.26 -17.10 -15.63
N ALA A 339 -5.59 -16.99 -15.69
CA ALA A 339 -6.36 -16.40 -14.61
C ALA A 339 -6.20 -17.14 -13.28
N TYR A 340 -6.17 -18.48 -13.29
CA TYR A 340 -5.94 -19.29 -12.10
C TYR A 340 -4.52 -19.11 -11.55
N THR A 341 -3.52 -19.04 -12.43
CA THR A 341 -2.14 -18.74 -12.04
C THR A 341 -2.05 -17.35 -11.38
N LEU A 342 -2.67 -16.34 -11.97
CA LEU A 342 -2.71 -14.98 -11.44
C LEU A 342 -3.47 -14.91 -10.10
N ALA A 343 -4.61 -15.58 -9.98
CA ALA A 343 -5.37 -15.68 -8.73
C ALA A 343 -4.53 -16.25 -7.59
N ARG A 344 -3.70 -17.26 -7.86
CA ARG A 344 -2.75 -17.80 -6.87
C ARG A 344 -1.66 -16.80 -6.51
N GLN A 345 -1.15 -16.03 -7.46
CA GLN A 345 -0.19 -14.96 -7.17
C GLN A 345 -0.82 -13.89 -6.26
N HIS A 346 -2.06 -13.48 -6.54
CA HIS A 346 -2.80 -12.53 -5.70
C HIS A 346 -3.03 -13.07 -4.29
N ASP A 347 -3.45 -14.33 -4.15
CA ASP A 347 -3.61 -14.97 -2.84
C ASP A 347 -2.30 -15.03 -2.05
N LEU A 348 -1.20 -15.36 -2.74
CA LEU A 348 0.13 -15.36 -2.13
C LEU A 348 0.55 -13.96 -1.70
N VAL A 349 0.21 -12.92 -2.46
CA VAL A 349 0.59 -11.52 -2.17
C VAL A 349 -0.32 -10.88 -1.11
N ALA A 350 -1.59 -11.25 -1.05
CA ALA A 350 -2.60 -10.59 -0.23
C ALA A 350 -3.72 -11.58 0.11
N ASN A 351 -3.47 -12.50 1.04
CA ASN A 351 -4.38 -13.60 1.34
C ASN A 351 -5.75 -13.12 1.84
N ALA A 352 -5.80 -11.96 2.54
CA ALA A 352 -7.07 -11.42 3.02
C ALA A 352 -8.03 -10.98 1.90
N THR A 353 -7.53 -10.85 0.67
CA THR A 353 -8.33 -10.63 -0.54
C THR A 353 -9.34 -11.76 -0.74
N LEU A 354 -8.95 -12.99 -0.39
CA LEU A 354 -9.72 -14.19 -0.71
C LEU A 354 -10.25 -14.92 0.54
N ALA A 355 -9.36 -15.50 1.33
CA ALA A 355 -9.75 -16.51 2.33
C ALA A 355 -10.71 -15.96 3.41
N PRO A 356 -10.45 -14.80 4.04
CA PRO A 356 -11.35 -14.18 5.00
C PRO A 356 -12.67 -13.68 4.40
N ALA A 357 -12.68 -13.37 3.10
CA ALA A 357 -13.88 -12.97 2.37
C ALA A 357 -14.74 -14.17 1.93
N GLY A 358 -14.26 -15.41 2.16
CA GLY A 358 -14.92 -16.62 1.67
C GLY A 358 -14.85 -16.76 0.15
N VAL A 359 -13.92 -16.08 -0.51
CA VAL A 359 -13.75 -16.20 -1.97
C VAL A 359 -12.79 -17.36 -2.25
N GLN A 360 -13.18 -18.28 -3.11
CA GLN A 360 -12.32 -19.38 -3.56
C GLN A 360 -11.40 -18.91 -4.69
N ILE A 361 -10.13 -19.31 -4.67
CA ILE A 361 -9.13 -18.94 -5.70
C ILE A 361 -9.66 -19.22 -7.10
N ARG A 362 -10.22 -20.42 -7.33
CA ARG A 362 -10.80 -20.80 -8.63
C ARG A 362 -11.98 -19.94 -9.10
N HIS A 363 -12.79 -19.41 -8.18
CA HIS A 363 -13.90 -18.50 -8.54
C HIS A 363 -13.39 -17.08 -8.77
N TYR A 364 -12.40 -16.65 -8.00
CA TYR A 364 -11.69 -15.40 -8.23
C TYR A 364 -10.99 -15.40 -9.60
N ALA A 365 -10.35 -16.50 -9.97
CA ALA A 365 -9.75 -16.70 -11.28
C ALA A 365 -10.75 -16.44 -12.42
N ALA A 366 -11.94 -17.06 -12.38
CA ALA A 366 -12.97 -16.82 -13.39
C ALA A 366 -13.31 -15.32 -13.53
N SER A 367 -13.45 -14.62 -12.40
CA SER A 367 -13.76 -13.19 -12.40
C SER A 367 -12.64 -12.30 -12.96
N LEU A 368 -11.37 -12.71 -12.84
CA LEU A 368 -10.22 -11.99 -13.39
C LEU A 368 -10.24 -11.91 -14.93
N LEU A 369 -10.94 -12.80 -15.64
CA LEU A 369 -11.01 -12.78 -17.11
C LEU A 369 -11.63 -11.50 -17.68
N SER A 370 -12.49 -10.84 -16.88
CA SER A 370 -13.21 -9.63 -17.28
C SER A 370 -12.90 -8.42 -16.41
N ALA A 371 -12.08 -8.59 -15.37
CA ALA A 371 -11.77 -7.54 -14.42
C ALA A 371 -10.81 -6.52 -15.01
N ASP A 372 -11.27 -5.27 -15.13
CA ASP A 372 -10.45 -4.10 -15.48
C ASP A 372 -9.86 -3.41 -14.24
N ARG A 373 -10.12 -3.97 -13.05
CA ARG A 373 -9.68 -3.48 -11.75
C ARG A 373 -9.29 -4.65 -10.86
N TRP A 374 -8.18 -4.52 -10.17
CA TRP A 374 -7.79 -5.47 -9.13
C TRP A 374 -7.65 -4.76 -7.79
N HIS A 375 -8.14 -5.41 -6.75
CA HIS A 375 -7.97 -4.98 -5.37
C HIS A 375 -7.31 -6.13 -4.61
N LEU A 376 -6.16 -5.83 -4.03
CA LEU A 376 -5.40 -6.74 -3.18
C LEU A 376 -5.42 -6.18 -1.77
N HIS A 377 -5.88 -6.97 -0.80
CA HIS A 377 -5.97 -6.59 0.60
C HIS A 377 -5.34 -7.66 1.48
N ASP A 378 -4.55 -7.23 2.45
CA ASP A 378 -4.12 -8.09 3.54
C ASP A 378 -4.38 -7.43 4.90
N ARG A 379 -4.51 -8.21 5.97
CA ARG A 379 -4.79 -7.67 7.31
C ARG A 379 -3.53 -7.65 8.20
N PRO A 380 -3.39 -6.66 9.09
CA PRO A 380 -2.53 -6.72 10.28
C PRO A 380 -2.75 -7.95 11.15
#